data_AF-A0A9C9Q4W5-F1
#
_entry.id   AF-A0A9C9Q4W5-F1
#
_cell.length_a   1.000
_cell.length_b   1.000
_cell.length_c   1.000
_cell.angle_alpha   90.00
_cell.angle_beta   90.00
_cell.angle_gamma   90.00
#
_symmetry.space_group_name_H-M   'P 1'
#
loop_
_entity.id
_entity.type
_entity.pdbx_description
1 polymer ?
#
loop_
_entity_poly.entity_id
_entity_poly.type
_entity_poly.pdbx_seq_one_letter_code
_entity_poly.pdbx_strand_id
1 'polypeptide(L)'
;MNLDTQFEFLDELPETIFQTVVILHHGSLRERVEGILAWRHALLKGELPDIEQIGWPEAAIAEIIRLRLDGLDLVPFCRNEEALVDQILKDICVAITSILRRESEGVHELFEDSLPAVH
;
A
#
# COMPACT_ATOMS: atom_id res chain seq x y z
N MET A 1 -4.67 -14.69 25.92
CA MET A 1 -4.57 -14.09 24.57
C MET A 1 -4.57 -15.26 23.60
N ASN A 2 -5.61 -15.42 22.78
CA ASN A 2 -5.69 -16.50 21.80
C ASN A 2 -5.08 -15.98 20.48
N LEU A 3 -4.12 -16.70 19.90
CA LEU A 3 -3.46 -16.31 18.64
C LEU A 3 -4.48 -16.17 17.51
N ASP A 4 -5.54 -16.99 17.49
CA ASP A 4 -6.58 -16.94 16.46
C ASP A 4 -7.25 -15.55 16.42
N THR A 5 -7.61 -15.02 17.60
CA THR A 5 -8.24 -13.69 17.71
C THR A 5 -7.30 -12.53 17.37
N GLN A 6 -5.99 -12.74 17.35
CA GLN A 6 -5.03 -11.68 17.01
C GLN A 6 -4.90 -11.48 15.51
N PHE A 7 -5.15 -12.52 14.71
CA PHE A 7 -4.90 -12.55 13.27
C PHE A 7 -6.16 -12.71 12.42
N GLU A 8 -7.35 -12.71 13.01
CA GLU A 8 -8.65 -12.78 12.31
C GLU A 8 -8.79 -11.74 11.17
N PHE A 9 -8.16 -10.56 11.31
CA PHE A 9 -8.13 -9.54 10.26
C PHE A 9 -7.47 -10.00 8.95
N LEU A 10 -6.66 -11.06 8.98
CA LEU A 10 -6.06 -11.65 7.79
C LEU A 10 -7.07 -12.45 6.96
N ASP A 11 -8.14 -12.95 7.57
CA ASP A 11 -9.18 -13.73 6.89
C ASP A 11 -10.05 -12.85 5.98
N GLU A 12 -10.01 -11.53 6.19
CA GLU A 12 -10.68 -10.54 5.32
C GLU A 12 -9.95 -10.33 3.99
N LEU A 13 -8.66 -10.67 3.91
CA LEU A 13 -7.90 -10.54 2.67
C LEU A 13 -8.28 -11.64 1.68
N PRO A 14 -8.61 -11.28 0.43
CA PRO A 14 -8.68 -12.25 -0.66
C PRO A 14 -7.37 -13.02 -0.83
N GLU A 15 -7.48 -14.33 -1.09
CA GLU A 15 -6.34 -15.21 -1.36
C GLU A 15 -5.45 -14.68 -2.48
N THR A 16 -6.07 -14.05 -3.48
CA THR A 16 -5.40 -13.44 -4.64
C THR A 16 -4.38 -12.36 -4.25
N ILE A 17 -4.60 -11.60 -3.17
CA ILE A 17 -3.74 -10.49 -2.73
C ILE A 17 -2.99 -10.78 -1.44
N PHE A 18 -3.37 -11.83 -0.70
CA PHE A 18 -2.82 -12.17 0.61
C PHE A 18 -1.29 -12.13 0.63
N GLN A 19 -0.64 -12.92 -0.23
CA GLN A 19 0.82 -13.02 -0.26
C GLN A 19 1.47 -11.65 -0.51
N THR A 20 0.90 -10.84 -1.40
CA THR A 20 1.45 -9.53 -1.75
C THR A 20 1.45 -8.58 -0.55
N VAL A 21 0.40 -8.59 0.28
CA VAL A 21 0.29 -7.69 1.42
C VAL A 21 1.17 -8.12 2.60
N VAL A 22 1.23 -9.43 2.88
CA VAL A 22 1.96 -9.94 4.06
C VAL A 22 3.47 -9.79 3.93
N ILE A 23 4.03 -9.85 2.72
CA ILE A 23 5.49 -9.72 2.47
C ILE A 23 5.96 -8.26 2.38
N LEU A 24 5.07 -7.28 2.45
CA LEU A 24 5.47 -5.87 2.50
C LEU A 24 6.18 -5.57 3.82
N HIS A 25 7.25 -4.79 3.75
CA HIS A 25 8.12 -4.52 4.90
C HIS A 25 7.84 -3.17 5.58
N HIS A 26 6.99 -2.33 4.99
CA HIS A 26 6.66 -0.99 5.51
C HIS A 26 5.35 -0.98 6.30
N GLY A 27 5.32 -0.28 7.43
CA GLY A 27 4.19 -0.27 8.36
C GLY A 27 4.04 -1.58 9.15
N SER A 28 3.08 -1.65 10.06
CA SER A 28 2.70 -2.90 10.72
C SER A 28 1.83 -3.77 9.80
N LEU A 29 1.80 -5.09 10.04
CA LEU A 29 0.96 -6.01 9.26
C LEU A 29 -0.52 -5.59 9.29
N ARG A 30 -1.02 -5.19 10.46
CA ARG A 30 -2.41 -4.76 10.65
C ARG A 30 -2.74 -3.54 9.80
N GLU A 31 -1.93 -2.48 9.89
CA GLU A 31 -2.13 -1.25 9.12
C GLU A 31 -2.14 -1.53 7.62
N ARG A 32 -1.23 -2.38 7.13
CA ARG A 32 -1.20 -2.76 5.71
C ARG A 32 -2.47 -3.45 5.25
N VAL A 33 -2.97 -4.40 6.04
CA VAL A 33 -4.20 -5.12 5.71
C VAL A 33 -5.40 -4.18 5.72
N GLU A 34 -5.56 -3.39 6.78
CA GLU A 34 -6.66 -2.43 6.90
C GLU A 34 -6.63 -1.39 5.77
N GLY A 35 -5.44 -0.88 5.43
CA GLY A 35 -5.23 0.03 4.30
C GLY A 35 -5.64 -0.60 2.97
N ILE A 36 -5.08 -1.77 2.62
CA ILE A 36 -5.39 -2.45 1.36
C ILE A 36 -6.88 -2.81 1.25
N LEU A 37 -7.52 -3.22 2.34
CA LEU A 37 -8.95 -3.49 2.34
C LEU A 37 -9.77 -2.22 2.13
N ALA A 38 -9.38 -1.09 2.72
CA ALA A 38 -10.03 0.19 2.47
C ALA A 38 -9.96 0.60 0.99
N TRP A 39 -8.77 0.46 0.37
CA TRP A 39 -8.60 0.68 -1.07
C TRP A 39 -9.45 -0.29 -1.90
N ARG A 40 -9.44 -1.58 -1.57
CA ARG A 40 -10.24 -2.60 -2.26
C ARG A 40 -11.72 -2.29 -2.21
N HIS A 41 -12.25 -1.97 -1.02
CA HIS A 41 -13.66 -1.67 -0.83
C HIS A 41 -14.10 -0.42 -1.60
N ALA A 42 -13.26 0.62 -1.65
CA ALA A 42 -13.56 1.83 -2.43
C ALA A 42 -13.55 1.54 -3.94
N LEU A 43 -12.50 0.87 -4.44
CA LEU A 43 -12.37 0.57 -5.87
C LEU A 43 -13.49 -0.35 -6.37
N LEU A 44 -13.90 -1.36 -5.58
CA LEU A 44 -15.06 -2.21 -5.90
C LEU A 44 -16.38 -1.44 -5.97
N LYS A 45 -16.49 -0.29 -5.29
CA LYS A 45 -17.62 0.64 -5.41
C LYS A 45 -17.45 1.62 -6.57
N GLY A 46 -16.35 1.56 -7.31
CA GLY A 46 -15.99 2.54 -8.33
C GLY A 46 -15.71 3.92 -7.74
N GLU A 47 -15.05 3.96 -6.58
CA GLU A 47 -14.69 5.16 -5.83
C GLU A 47 -13.21 5.09 -5.40
N LEU A 48 -12.65 6.21 -4.96
CA LEU A 48 -11.34 6.26 -4.29
C LEU A 48 -11.55 6.38 -2.78
N PRO A 49 -10.68 5.78 -1.95
CA PRO A 49 -10.82 5.87 -0.50
C PRO A 49 -10.59 7.29 -0.01
N ASP A 50 -11.17 7.63 1.14
CA ASP A 50 -10.82 8.84 1.88
C ASP A 50 -9.42 8.67 2.47
N ILE A 51 -8.45 9.36 1.88
CA ILE A 51 -7.04 9.21 2.23
C ILE A 51 -6.70 9.72 3.64
N GLU A 52 -7.57 10.54 4.24
CA GLU A 52 -7.38 11.02 5.62
C GLU A 52 -7.78 9.96 6.66
N GLN A 53 -8.55 8.94 6.24
CA GLN A 53 -9.08 7.90 7.11
C GLN A 53 -8.31 6.56 7.00
N ILE A 54 -7.38 6.45 6.05
CA ILE A 54 -6.52 5.27 5.90
C ILE A 54 -5.19 5.50 6.61
N GLY A 55 -4.80 4.52 7.43
CA GLY A 55 -3.52 4.54 8.15
C GLY A 55 -2.34 4.07 7.30
N TRP A 56 -2.59 3.41 6.18
CA TRP A 56 -1.57 2.91 5.28
C TRP A 56 -2.05 2.89 3.81
N PRO A 57 -1.21 3.23 2.83
CA PRO A 57 0.15 3.75 3.00
C PRO A 57 0.17 5.16 3.61
N GLU A 58 1.36 5.68 3.92
CA GLU A 58 1.52 7.03 4.48
C GLU A 58 0.84 8.07 3.57
N ALA A 59 0.30 9.14 4.17
CA ALA A 59 -0.55 10.11 3.49
C ALA A 59 0.05 10.66 2.16
N ALA A 60 1.35 10.94 2.13
CA ALA A 60 2.02 11.41 0.92
C ALA A 60 1.99 10.38 -0.22
N ILE A 61 2.20 9.10 0.09
CA ILE A 61 2.16 8.00 -0.87
C ILE A 61 0.70 7.72 -1.28
N ALA A 62 -0.22 7.73 -0.33
CA ALA A 62 -1.65 7.56 -0.59
C ALA A 62 -2.19 8.62 -1.58
N GLU A 63 -1.80 9.89 -1.40
CA GLU A 63 -2.18 10.98 -2.31
C GLU A 63 -1.60 10.79 -3.70
N ILE A 64 -0.34 10.37 -3.82
CA ILE A 64 0.29 10.06 -5.12
C ILE A 64 -0.49 8.96 -5.86
N ILE A 65 -0.85 7.87 -5.16
CA ILE A 65 -1.63 6.78 -5.73
C ILE A 65 -3.01 7.28 -6.16
N ARG A 66 -3.69 8.04 -5.30
CA ARG A 66 -5.02 8.61 -5.56
C ARG A 66 -5.00 9.46 -6.84
N LEU A 67 -4.07 10.40 -6.95
CA LEU A 67 -3.92 11.26 -8.13
C LEU A 67 -3.62 10.47 -9.41
N ARG A 68 -2.83 9.39 -9.32
CA ARG A 68 -2.52 8.54 -10.47
C ARG A 68 -3.75 7.77 -10.96
N LEU A 69 -4.52 7.18 -10.05
CA LEU A 69 -5.72 6.43 -10.42
C LEU A 69 -6.82 7.33 -10.97
N ASP A 70 -7.00 8.51 -10.36
CA ASP A 70 -7.95 9.53 -10.82
C ASP A 70 -7.59 10.01 -12.24
N GLY A 71 -6.31 10.30 -12.49
CA GLY A 71 -5.84 10.74 -13.81
C GLY A 71 -5.88 9.67 -14.91
N LEU A 72 -6.03 8.39 -14.56
CA LEU A 72 -6.19 7.28 -15.52
C LEU A 72 -7.65 7.01 -15.90
N ASP A 73 -8.61 7.64 -15.20
CA ASP A 73 -10.06 7.38 -15.35
C ASP A 73 -10.40 5.88 -15.25
N LEU A 74 -9.64 5.14 -14.44
CA LEU A 74 -9.75 3.69 -14.29
C LEU A 74 -10.82 3.29 -13.25
N VAL A 75 -11.09 4.19 -12.31
CA VAL A 75 -11.96 3.97 -11.14
C VAL A 75 -13.38 3.51 -11.52
N PRO A 76 -14.05 4.07 -12.55
CA PRO A 76 -15.37 3.59 -12.97
C PRO A 76 -15.40 2.13 -13.42
N PHE A 77 -14.30 1.63 -14.00
CA PHE A 77 -14.18 0.24 -14.48
C PHE A 77 -13.93 -0.76 -13.35
N CYS A 78 -13.60 -0.30 -12.15
CA CYS A 78 -13.31 -1.17 -11.00
C CYS A 78 -14.59 -1.70 -10.31
N ARG A 79 -15.77 -1.14 -10.64
CA ARG A 79 -17.02 -1.47 -9.96
C ARG A 79 -17.38 -2.94 -10.12
N ASN A 80 -17.43 -3.67 -9.01
CA ASN A 80 -17.69 -5.12 -8.93
C ASN A 80 -16.70 -6.01 -9.71
N GLU A 81 -15.55 -5.47 -10.15
CA GLU A 81 -14.55 -6.20 -10.94
C GLU A 81 -13.39 -6.66 -10.03
N GLU A 82 -13.62 -7.70 -9.23
CA GLU A 82 -12.65 -8.17 -8.22
C GLU A 82 -11.27 -8.48 -8.80
N ALA A 83 -11.20 -9.20 -9.93
CA ALA A 83 -9.94 -9.56 -10.55
C ALA A 83 -9.12 -8.33 -10.99
N LEU A 84 -9.80 -7.28 -11.49
CA LEU A 84 -9.16 -6.03 -11.88
C LEU A 84 -8.68 -5.27 -10.64
N VAL A 85 -9.55 -5.11 -9.64
CA VAL A 85 -9.20 -4.41 -8.39
C VAL A 85 -8.02 -5.07 -7.70
N ASP A 86 -8.05 -6.40 -7.56
CA ASP A 86 -6.98 -7.15 -6.93
C ASP A 86 -5.65 -7.02 -7.71
N GLN A 87 -5.70 -6.94 -9.05
CA GLN A 87 -4.50 -6.69 -9.86
C GLN A 87 -3.96 -5.26 -9.66
N ILE A 88 -4.84 -4.25 -9.66
CA ILE A 88 -4.45 -2.86 -9.38
C ILE A 88 -3.80 -2.74 -8.00
N LEU A 89 -4.36 -3.39 -6.97
CA LEU A 89 -3.80 -3.37 -5.62
C LEU A 89 -2.42 -4.00 -5.55
N LYS A 90 -2.17 -5.07 -6.31
CA LYS A 90 -0.82 -5.66 -6.43
C LYS A 90 0.16 -4.67 -7.05
N ASP A 91 -0.24 -3.99 -8.12
CA ASP A 91 0.59 -3.00 -8.80
C ASP A 91 0.88 -1.81 -7.88
N ILE A 92 -0.09 -1.38 -7.08
CA ILE A 92 0.08 -0.38 -6.02
C ILE A 92 1.11 -0.85 -4.99
N CYS A 93 1.03 -2.09 -4.50
CA CYS A 93 2.00 -2.63 -3.54
C CYS A 93 3.44 -2.62 -4.09
N VAL A 94 3.61 -2.95 -5.38
CA VAL A 94 4.91 -2.88 -6.09
C VAL A 94 5.39 -1.43 -6.19
N ALA A 95 4.50 -0.49 -6.53
CA ALA A 95 4.82 0.92 -6.63
C ALA A 95 5.26 1.51 -5.27
N ILE A 96 4.55 1.20 -4.19
CA ILE A 96 4.90 1.60 -2.82
C ILE A 96 6.31 1.09 -2.45
N THR A 97 6.58 -0.19 -2.69
CA THR A 97 7.90 -0.80 -2.43
C THR A 97 9.00 -0.07 -3.20
N SER A 98 8.73 0.31 -4.44
CA SER A 98 9.68 1.03 -5.31
C SER A 98 9.92 2.47 -4.85
N ILE A 99 8.88 3.18 -4.38
CA ILE A 99 8.99 4.55 -3.84
C ILE A 99 9.85 4.53 -2.57
N LEU A 100 9.52 3.66 -1.62
CA LEU A 100 10.20 3.57 -0.32
C LEU A 100 11.67 3.15 -0.46
N ARG A 101 11.97 2.26 -1.42
CA ARG A 101 13.36 1.89 -1.71
C ARG A 101 14.18 3.12 -2.14
N ARG A 102 13.63 3.97 -3.01
CA ARG A 102 14.33 5.18 -3.49
C ARG A 102 14.55 6.19 -2.37
N GLU A 103 13.61 6.30 -1.43
CA GLU A 103 13.80 7.14 -0.23
C GLU A 103 14.94 6.60 0.65
N SER A 104 15.01 5.29 0.87
CA SER A 104 16.09 4.68 1.67
C SER A 104 17.47 4.86 1.02
N GLU A 105 17.56 4.78 -0.31
CA GLU A 105 18.80 5.00 -1.07
C GLU A 105 19.24 6.48 -0.99
N GLY A 106 18.32 7.44 -1.17
CA GLY A 106 18.63 8.86 -1.04
C GLY A 106 19.04 9.30 0.37
N VAL A 107 18.52 8.63 1.40
CA VAL A 107 18.96 8.83 2.80
C VAL A 107 20.38 8.28 3.00
N HIS A 108 20.72 7.13 2.41
CA HIS A 108 22.04 6.55 2.52
C HIS A 108 23.14 7.45 1.93
N GLU A 109 22.90 8.05 0.77
CA GLU A 109 23.82 8.98 0.10
C GLU A 109 24.14 10.22 0.97
N LEU A 110 23.15 10.77 1.69
CA LEU A 110 23.34 11.91 2.60
C LEU A 110 24.27 11.61 3.78
N PHE A 111 24.29 10.36 4.26
CA PHE A 111 25.14 9.93 5.36
C PHE A 111 26.57 9.58 4.91
N GLU A 112 26.78 9.14 3.66
CA GLU A 112 28.12 8.88 3.12
C GLU A 112 28.91 10.17 2.86
N ASP A 113 28.25 11.23 2.37
CA ASP A 113 28.88 12.54 2.14
C ASP A 113 29.28 13.29 3.44
N SER A 114 28.77 12.83 4.59
CA SER A 114 28.97 13.47 5.90
C SER A 114 30.08 12.83 6.75
N LEU A 115 30.73 11.76 6.27
CA LEU A 115 31.83 11.13 6.99
C LEU A 115 33.15 11.83 6.64
N PRO A 116 33.87 12.45 7.61
CA PRO A 116 35.19 12.98 7.33
C PRO A 116 36.12 11.83 6.93
N ALA A 117 36.90 12.03 5.87
CA ALA A 117 37.96 11.11 5.49
C ALA A 117 38.87 10.89 6.71
N VAL A 118 38.87 9.68 7.24
CA VAL A 118 39.77 9.30 8.33
C VAL A 118 41.17 9.24 7.72
N HIS A 119 41.95 10.29 7.96
CA HIS A 119 43.38 10.36 7.68
C HIS A 119 44.20 9.70 8.79
#